data_AF-A0A9W9YL82-F1
#
_entry.id   AF-A0A9W9YL82-F1
#
_cell.length_a   1.000
_cell.length_b   1.000
_cell.length_c   1.000
_cell.angle_alpha   90.00
_cell.angle_beta   90.00
_cell.angle_gamma   90.00
#
_symmetry.space_group_name_H-M   'P 1'
#
loop_
_entity.id
_entity.type
_entity.pdbx_description
1 polymer ?
#
loop_
_entity_poly.entity_id
_entity_poly.type
_entity_poly.pdbx_seq_one_letter_code
_entity_poly.pdbx_strand_id
1 'polypeptide(L)'
;MVKPGEMVGALAAQSLGEPATQMTLNTFHYAGVSAKNVTLGVPRLKEIINVSKKPKTPSLTVFLIGQPARDAEKAKDVLCRLEHTTLRKVTANTAIYYDPDPQNTVVAEDQDFVNVYYEMPDFDVTRISPWLLRIELDRKRMTDKKLTMEQISEKINLGFGDDLNCIFNDDNAEKLVLRIRIMNNDDGKFQDEEEQLDKMDDDVFLRCIEANMLTDMTLQGIEAISKVYMNLPNEDNKKRVTITEEGEF
;
A
#
# COMPACT_ATOMS: atom_id res chain seq x y z
N MET A 1 26.82 -35.76 -35.24
CA MET A 1 25.46 -36.16 -34.80
C MET A 1 25.58 -36.99 -33.55
N VAL A 2 24.60 -36.90 -32.64
CA VAL A 2 24.53 -37.71 -31.41
C VAL A 2 24.20 -39.16 -31.75
N LYS A 3 24.75 -40.12 -30.99
CA LYS A 3 24.56 -41.56 -31.26
C LYS A 3 23.16 -42.02 -30.83
N PRO A 4 22.44 -42.80 -31.67
CA PRO A 4 21.19 -43.45 -31.24
C PRO A 4 21.42 -44.38 -30.05
N GLY A 5 20.49 -44.41 -29.10
CA GLY A 5 20.54 -45.31 -27.94
C GLY A 5 21.37 -44.81 -26.75
N GLU A 6 21.88 -43.57 -26.81
CA GLU A 6 22.59 -42.95 -25.69
C GLU A 6 21.64 -42.65 -24.51
N MET A 7 22.07 -42.96 -23.29
CA MET A 7 21.27 -42.78 -22.06
C MET A 7 21.23 -41.33 -21.59
N VAL A 8 20.60 -40.47 -22.39
CA VAL A 8 20.55 -39.02 -22.17
C VAL A 8 19.90 -38.61 -20.85
N GLY A 9 19.02 -39.43 -20.28
CA GLY A 9 18.37 -39.12 -19.00
C GLY A 9 19.34 -39.07 -17.82
N ALA A 10 20.27 -40.04 -17.72
CA ALA A 10 21.27 -40.05 -16.66
C ALA A 10 22.29 -38.91 -16.85
N LEU A 11 22.69 -38.67 -18.10
CA LEU A 11 23.60 -37.58 -18.46
C LEU A 11 22.99 -36.21 -18.14
N ALA A 12 21.72 -35.99 -18.46
CA ALA A 12 20.99 -34.75 -18.17
C ALA A 12 20.78 -34.51 -16.67
N ALA A 13 20.53 -35.58 -15.90
CA ALA A 13 20.38 -35.47 -14.45
C ALA A 13 21.71 -35.06 -13.79
N GLN A 14 22.84 -35.67 -14.21
CA GLN A 14 24.17 -35.32 -13.71
C GLN A 14 24.57 -33.89 -14.11
N SER A 15 24.29 -33.48 -15.35
CA SER A 15 24.65 -32.15 -15.85
C SER A 15 23.92 -31.00 -15.14
N LEU A 16 22.76 -31.26 -14.53
CA LEU A 16 22.07 -30.31 -13.66
C LEU A 16 22.55 -30.38 -12.19
N GLY A 17 22.83 -31.59 -11.70
CA GLY A 17 23.18 -31.84 -10.30
C GLY A 17 24.55 -31.29 -9.90
N GLU A 18 25.58 -31.45 -10.74
CA GLU A 18 26.94 -30.99 -10.43
C GLU A 18 27.03 -29.45 -10.32
N PRO A 19 26.51 -28.64 -11.27
CA PRO A 19 26.52 -27.18 -11.12
C PRO A 19 25.68 -26.68 -9.94
N ALA A 20 24.60 -27.37 -9.58
CA ALA A 20 23.74 -26.97 -8.46
C ALA A 20 24.51 -26.93 -7.12
N THR A 21 25.44 -27.87 -6.91
CA THR A 21 26.30 -27.87 -5.73
C THR A 21 27.25 -26.68 -5.71
N GLN A 22 27.81 -26.30 -6.87
CA GLN A 22 28.70 -25.14 -7.00
C GLN A 22 27.96 -23.81 -6.82
N MET A 23 26.73 -23.69 -7.33
CA MET A 23 25.92 -22.47 -7.19
C MET A 23 25.58 -22.13 -5.73
N THR A 24 25.53 -23.13 -4.85
CA THR A 24 25.23 -22.93 -3.42
C THR A 24 26.34 -22.16 -2.71
N LEU A 25 27.60 -22.41 -3.07
CA LEU A 25 28.75 -21.69 -2.53
C LEU A 25 28.81 -20.23 -3.04
N ASN A 26 28.44 -19.99 -4.30
CA ASN A 26 28.51 -18.65 -4.92
C ASN A 26 27.38 -17.69 -4.52
N THR A 27 26.30 -18.19 -3.91
CA THR A 27 25.12 -17.38 -3.57
C THR A 27 25.41 -16.32 -2.49
N PHE A 28 26.38 -16.57 -1.60
CA PHE A 28 26.75 -15.62 -0.54
C PHE A 28 27.47 -14.36 -1.04
N HIS A 29 28.19 -14.44 -2.17
CA HIS A 29 28.95 -13.30 -2.71
C HIS A 29 28.09 -12.31 -3.52
N TYR A 30 26.97 -12.76 -4.09
CA TYR A 30 26.04 -11.90 -4.84
C TYR A 30 24.98 -11.22 -3.96
N ALA A 31 24.87 -11.60 -2.68
CA ALA A 31 23.90 -11.04 -1.74
C ALA A 31 24.09 -9.53 -1.46
N GLY A 32 25.23 -8.95 -1.84
CA GLY A 32 25.56 -7.54 -1.59
C GLY A 32 25.20 -6.55 -2.71
N VAL A 33 24.73 -7.01 -3.89
CA VAL A 33 24.67 -6.15 -5.11
C VAL A 33 23.24 -5.72 -5.50
N SER A 34 22.20 -6.12 -4.76
CA SER A 34 20.83 -5.71 -5.10
C SER A 34 19.95 -5.48 -3.88
N ALA A 35 19.15 -4.41 -3.91
CA ALA A 35 18.10 -4.13 -2.92
C ALA A 35 16.93 -5.16 -2.96
N LYS A 36 17.01 -6.18 -3.84
CA LYS A 36 16.03 -7.27 -3.98
C LYS A 36 16.59 -8.55 -3.36
N ASN A 37 15.96 -9.01 -2.28
CA ASN A 37 16.19 -10.35 -1.73
C ASN A 37 15.60 -11.39 -2.69
N VAL A 38 16.45 -12.02 -3.50
CA VAL A 38 16.05 -13.14 -4.38
C VAL A 38 16.59 -14.43 -3.77
N THR A 39 15.77 -15.48 -3.64
CA THR A 39 16.27 -16.81 -3.30
C THR A 39 17.12 -17.35 -4.44
N LEU A 40 18.38 -17.64 -4.16
CA LEU A 40 19.36 -18.19 -5.09
C LEU A 40 19.91 -19.51 -4.55
N GLY A 41 20.56 -20.30 -5.41
CA GLY A 41 21.18 -21.58 -5.05
C GLY A 41 20.19 -22.72 -4.80
N VAL A 42 20.58 -23.68 -3.96
CA VAL A 42 19.81 -24.91 -3.65
C VAL A 42 18.37 -24.65 -3.15
N PRO A 43 18.08 -23.66 -2.28
CA PRO A 43 16.72 -23.38 -1.87
C PRO A 43 15.79 -23.08 -3.05
N ARG A 44 16.28 -22.32 -4.04
CA ARG A 44 15.52 -22.00 -5.26
C ARG A 44 15.35 -23.21 -6.17
N LEU A 45 16.40 -24.02 -6.33
CA LEU A 45 16.33 -25.25 -7.12
C LEU A 45 15.27 -26.22 -6.56
N LYS A 46 15.24 -26.39 -5.22
CA LYS A 46 14.25 -27.24 -4.54
C LYS A 46 12.82 -26.72 -4.74
N GLU A 47 12.61 -25.41 -4.71
CA GLU A 47 11.30 -24.80 -4.98
C GLU A 47 10.81 -25.07 -6.41
N ILE A 48 11.71 -24.97 -7.40
CA ILE A 48 11.39 -25.18 -8.82
C ILE A 48 11.07 -26.65 -9.10
N ILE A 49 11.92 -27.58 -8.64
CA ILE A 49 11.73 -29.03 -8.86
C ILE A 49 10.41 -29.51 -8.23
N ASN A 50 10.10 -29.03 -7.03
CA ASN A 50 8.88 -29.42 -6.32
C ASN A 50 7.62 -28.63 -6.74
N VAL A 51 7.74 -27.67 -7.66
CA VAL A 51 6.65 -26.82 -8.14
C VAL A 51 5.86 -26.21 -6.96
N SER A 52 6.57 -25.52 -6.07
CA SER A 52 5.94 -24.93 -4.88
C SER A 52 4.86 -23.92 -5.26
N LYS A 53 3.65 -24.04 -4.67
CA LYS A 53 2.54 -23.10 -4.88
C LYS A 53 2.82 -21.69 -4.36
N LYS A 54 3.65 -21.56 -3.32
CA LYS A 54 4.02 -20.28 -2.70
C LYS A 54 5.56 -20.17 -2.66
N PRO A 55 6.20 -19.58 -3.67
CA PRO A 55 7.65 -19.37 -3.66
C PRO A 55 8.02 -18.36 -2.56
N LYS A 56 9.20 -18.50 -1.94
CA LYS A 56 9.61 -17.61 -0.83
C LYS A 56 9.83 -16.16 -1.24
N THR A 57 10.38 -15.93 -2.43
CA THR A 57 10.63 -14.58 -2.98
C THR A 57 10.00 -14.48 -4.37
N PRO A 58 8.66 -14.29 -4.47
CA PRO A 58 8.03 -14.03 -5.74
C PRO A 58 8.56 -12.71 -6.30
N SER A 59 8.90 -12.70 -7.59
CA SER A 59 9.33 -11.48 -8.27
C SER A 59 8.78 -11.46 -9.70
N LEU A 60 8.44 -10.27 -10.17
CA LEU A 60 7.92 -10.04 -11.51
C LEU A 60 8.62 -8.81 -12.08
N THR A 61 9.02 -8.90 -13.35
CA THR A 61 9.59 -7.76 -14.09
C THR A 61 8.53 -7.24 -15.05
N VAL A 62 8.09 -6.00 -14.84
CA VAL A 62 7.14 -5.31 -15.72
C VAL A 62 7.93 -4.38 -16.63
N PHE A 63 7.74 -4.51 -17.95
CA PHE A 63 8.29 -3.57 -18.92
C PHE A 63 7.25 -2.51 -19.26
N LEU A 64 7.67 -1.25 -19.28
CA LEU A 64 6.81 -0.14 -19.65
C LEU A 64 6.83 0.07 -21.17
N ILE A 65 5.76 0.63 -21.71
CA ILE A 65 5.61 0.97 -23.14
C ILE A 65 5.27 2.45 -23.30
N GLY A 66 5.49 3.00 -24.50
CA GLY A 66 5.13 4.37 -24.82
C GLY A 66 5.93 5.41 -24.02
N GLN A 67 5.23 6.46 -23.57
CA GLN A 67 5.82 7.58 -22.83
C GLN A 67 6.41 7.16 -21.47
N PRO A 68 5.72 6.36 -20.62
CA PRO A 68 6.29 5.87 -19.36
C PRO A 68 7.59 5.07 -19.51
N ALA A 69 7.88 4.50 -20.68
CA ALA A 69 9.13 3.77 -20.90
C ALA A 69 10.36 4.69 -21.08
N ARG A 70 10.14 5.96 -21.41
CA ARG A 70 11.19 6.95 -21.74
C ARG A 70 11.29 8.08 -20.72
N ASP A 71 10.35 8.15 -19.78
CA ASP A 71 10.17 9.25 -18.83
C ASP A 71 10.09 8.68 -17.42
N ALA A 72 11.03 9.08 -16.56
CA ALA A 72 11.13 8.59 -15.19
C ALA A 72 9.96 9.05 -14.31
N GLU A 73 9.39 10.24 -14.56
CA GLU A 73 8.28 10.75 -13.78
C GLU A 73 6.99 9.98 -14.09
N LYS A 74 6.71 9.75 -15.37
CA LYS A 74 5.59 8.91 -15.80
C LYS A 74 5.76 7.45 -15.40
N ALA A 75 6.99 6.95 -15.36
CA ALA A 75 7.28 5.62 -14.81
C ALA A 75 6.97 5.54 -13.30
N LYS A 76 7.26 6.63 -12.54
CA LYS A 76 6.92 6.72 -11.12
C LYS A 76 5.41 6.66 -10.90
N ASP A 77 4.61 7.27 -11.78
CA ASP A 77 3.13 7.18 -11.70
C ASP A 77 2.65 5.73 -11.79
N VAL A 78 3.22 4.94 -12.71
CA VAL A 78 2.91 3.51 -12.83
C VAL A 78 3.37 2.74 -11.60
N LEU A 79 4.54 3.08 -11.04
CA LEU A 79 5.03 2.48 -9.80
C LEU A 79 4.07 2.68 -8.64
N CYS A 80 3.62 3.92 -8.41
CA CYS A 80 2.70 4.26 -7.32
C CYS A 80 1.39 3.46 -7.44
N ARG A 81 0.85 3.33 -8.66
CA ARG A 81 -0.38 2.58 -8.94
C ARG A 81 -0.27 1.07 -8.77
N LEU A 82 0.92 0.49 -8.84
CA LEU A 82 1.14 -0.95 -8.68
C LEU A 82 1.45 -1.32 -7.22
N GLU A 83 2.24 -0.49 -6.54
CA GLU A 83 2.71 -0.77 -5.19
C GLU A 83 1.58 -0.63 -4.16
N HIS A 84 1.29 -1.73 -3.44
CA HIS A 84 0.29 -1.72 -2.39
C HIS A 84 0.65 -0.72 -1.30
N THR A 85 -0.19 0.30 -1.15
CA THR A 85 -0.02 1.35 -0.16
C THR A 85 -1.27 1.40 0.70
N THR A 86 -1.13 1.00 1.96
CA THR A 86 -2.18 1.10 2.98
C THR A 86 -2.08 2.40 3.74
N LEU A 87 -3.15 2.78 4.46
CA LEU A 87 -3.16 3.99 5.29
C LEU A 87 -2.02 3.97 6.32
N ARG A 88 -1.76 2.82 6.97
CA ARG A 88 -0.61 2.65 7.90
C ARG A 88 0.74 3.04 7.31
N LYS A 89 0.96 2.85 6.01
CA LYS A 89 2.22 3.23 5.37
C LYS A 89 2.38 4.74 5.27
N VAL A 90 1.32 5.52 5.20
CA VAL A 90 1.38 6.98 5.07
C VAL A 90 1.11 7.72 6.39
N THR A 91 0.53 7.06 7.38
CA THR A 91 0.31 7.61 8.72
C THR A 91 1.62 7.78 9.49
N ALA A 92 1.81 8.96 10.07
CA ALA A 92 2.89 9.28 11.00
C ALA A 92 2.47 9.03 12.45
N ASN A 93 1.27 9.50 12.83
CA ASN A 93 0.77 9.38 14.21
C ASN A 93 -0.77 9.27 14.22
N THR A 94 -1.32 8.60 15.23
CA THR A 94 -2.75 8.52 15.50
C THR A 94 -3.01 8.81 16.97
N ALA A 95 -4.04 9.60 17.25
CA ALA A 95 -4.45 9.92 18.60
C ALA A 95 -5.97 10.07 18.68
N ILE A 96 -6.54 9.59 19.78
CA ILE A 96 -7.96 9.75 20.08
C ILE A 96 -8.10 10.85 21.12
N TYR A 97 -8.91 11.85 20.81
CA TYR A 97 -9.21 12.97 21.69
C TYR A 97 -10.68 12.92 22.08
N TYR A 98 -10.97 13.32 23.32
CA TYR A 98 -12.32 13.70 23.70
C TYR A 98 -12.50 15.18 23.38
N ASP A 99 -13.30 15.48 22.36
CA ASP A 99 -13.47 16.82 21.80
C ASP A 99 -14.97 17.11 21.64
N PRO A 100 -15.65 17.56 22.72
CA PRO A 100 -17.10 17.58 22.82
C PRO A 100 -17.78 18.63 21.93
N ASP A 101 -17.08 19.72 21.61
CA ASP A 101 -17.57 20.74 20.68
C ASP A 101 -16.81 20.63 19.35
N PRO A 102 -17.48 20.21 18.27
CA PRO A 102 -16.84 20.09 16.95
C PRO A 102 -16.33 21.42 16.39
N GLN A 103 -16.91 22.56 16.78
CA GLN A 103 -16.51 23.89 16.31
C GLN A 103 -15.38 24.45 17.17
N ASN A 104 -15.48 24.32 18.50
CA ASN A 104 -14.45 24.78 19.44
C ASN A 104 -13.57 23.62 19.89
N THR A 105 -12.63 23.23 19.01
CA THR A 105 -11.81 22.05 19.25
C THR A 105 -10.79 22.26 20.38
N VAL A 106 -10.54 21.21 21.15
CA VAL A 106 -9.45 21.19 22.16
C VAL A 106 -8.05 21.24 21.54
N VAL A 107 -7.92 20.95 20.24
CA VAL A 107 -6.64 20.93 19.51
C VAL A 107 -6.39 22.30 18.88
N ALA A 108 -5.64 23.15 19.58
CA ALA A 108 -5.40 24.53 19.15
C ALA A 108 -4.78 24.67 17.75
N GLU A 109 -3.93 23.73 17.33
CA GLU A 109 -3.31 23.74 15.99
C GLU A 109 -4.30 23.43 14.85
N ASP A 110 -5.43 22.81 15.15
CA ASP A 110 -6.44 22.45 14.16
C ASP A 110 -7.59 23.48 14.09
N GLN A 111 -7.65 24.44 15.02
CA GLN A 111 -8.79 25.35 15.21
C GLN A 111 -9.14 26.15 13.96
N ASP A 112 -8.14 26.68 13.25
CA ASP A 112 -8.36 27.57 12.11
C ASP A 112 -9.10 26.87 10.97
N PHE A 113 -8.68 25.67 10.56
CA PHE A 113 -9.31 24.96 9.44
C PHE A 113 -10.65 24.33 9.84
N VAL A 114 -10.80 23.97 11.11
CA VAL A 114 -12.05 23.41 11.65
C VAL A 114 -13.13 24.47 11.67
N ASN A 115 -12.80 25.69 12.10
CA ASN A 115 -13.73 26.82 12.05
C ASN A 115 -14.24 27.05 10.64
N VAL A 116 -13.33 27.16 9.66
CA VAL A 116 -13.68 27.37 8.24
C VAL A 116 -14.60 26.26 7.73
N TYR A 117 -14.35 25.00 8.10
CA TYR A 117 -15.18 23.88 7.69
C TYR A 117 -16.61 23.96 8.24
N TYR A 118 -16.77 24.38 9.51
CA TYR A 118 -18.08 24.45 10.17
C TYR A 118 -18.77 25.82 10.05
N GLU A 119 -18.22 26.79 9.32
CA GLU A 119 -18.88 28.08 9.04
C GLU A 119 -20.19 27.91 8.27
N MET A 120 -20.27 26.90 7.39
CA MET A 120 -21.48 26.50 6.68
C MET A 120 -21.60 24.98 6.69
N PRO A 121 -22.18 24.38 7.75
CA PRO A 121 -22.26 22.93 7.85
C PRO A 121 -23.31 22.38 6.88
N ASP A 122 -22.90 21.43 6.03
CA ASP A 122 -23.80 20.74 5.09
C ASP A 122 -24.60 19.60 5.76
N PHE A 123 -24.42 19.40 7.07
CA PHE A 123 -25.02 18.30 7.83
C PHE A 123 -25.30 18.71 9.29
N ASP A 124 -26.07 17.88 9.99
CA ASP A 124 -26.42 18.13 11.38
C ASP A 124 -25.25 17.77 12.32
N VAL A 125 -24.62 18.81 12.88
CA VAL A 125 -23.46 18.71 13.79
C VAL A 125 -23.82 18.01 15.10
N THR A 126 -25.11 17.98 15.49
CA THR A 126 -25.54 17.34 16.74
C THR A 126 -25.45 15.83 16.73
N ARG A 127 -25.36 15.23 15.53
CA ARG A 127 -25.29 13.78 15.32
C ARG A 127 -23.88 13.21 15.41
N ILE A 128 -22.87 14.06 15.57
CA ILE A 128 -21.47 13.63 15.58
C ILE A 128 -21.06 13.18 16.99
N SER A 129 -20.32 12.07 17.09
CA SER A 129 -19.72 11.63 18.36
C SER A 129 -18.71 12.67 18.90
N PRO A 130 -18.68 12.91 20.23
CA PRO A 130 -17.69 13.78 20.87
C PRO A 130 -16.27 13.21 20.80
N TRP A 131 -16.11 11.92 20.49
CA TRP A 131 -14.80 11.33 20.32
C TRP A 131 -14.24 11.59 18.92
N LEU A 132 -13.00 12.04 18.88
CA LEU A 132 -12.26 12.39 17.67
C LEU A 132 -11.10 11.43 17.46
N LEU A 133 -11.05 10.77 16.31
CA LEU A 133 -9.83 10.12 15.82
C LEU A 133 -9.06 11.10 14.94
N ARG A 134 -7.89 11.53 15.41
CA ARG A 134 -6.97 12.40 14.67
C ARG A 134 -5.82 11.59 14.12
N ILE A 135 -5.65 11.63 12.81
CA ILE A 135 -4.59 10.95 12.07
C ILE A 135 -3.69 12.00 11.45
N GLU A 136 -2.40 11.97 11.81
CA GLU A 136 -1.36 12.79 11.18
C GLU A 136 -0.66 11.97 10.10
N LEU A 137 -0.59 12.50 8.89
CA LEU A 137 0.05 11.85 7.74
C LEU A 137 1.46 12.40 7.51
N ASP A 138 2.36 11.51 7.10
CA ASP A 138 3.73 11.86 6.73
C ASP A 138 3.75 12.51 5.35
N ARG A 139 4.07 13.81 5.31
CA ARG A 139 4.14 14.62 4.08
C ARG A 139 5.08 14.04 3.03
N LYS A 140 6.23 13.50 3.46
CA LYS A 140 7.22 12.92 2.55
C LYS A 140 6.65 11.66 1.90
N ARG A 141 5.99 10.79 2.67
CA ARG A 141 5.36 9.57 2.15
C ARG A 141 4.17 9.89 1.24
N MET A 142 3.37 10.89 1.56
CA MET A 142 2.28 11.38 0.70
C MET A 142 2.82 11.85 -0.66
N THR A 143 3.86 12.69 -0.65
CA THR A 143 4.51 13.20 -1.87
C THR A 143 5.15 12.08 -2.69
N ASP A 144 5.87 11.17 -2.03
CA ASP A 144 6.55 10.05 -2.70
C ASP A 144 5.56 9.09 -3.38
N LYS A 145 4.36 8.96 -2.81
CA LYS A 145 3.28 8.12 -3.32
C LYS A 145 2.30 8.87 -4.23
N LYS A 146 2.50 10.17 -4.46
CA LYS A 146 1.60 11.03 -5.24
C LYS A 146 0.13 10.90 -4.77
N LEU A 147 -0.07 10.90 -3.45
CA LEU A 147 -1.39 10.90 -2.83
C LEU A 147 -1.76 12.31 -2.38
N THR A 148 -3.04 12.65 -2.48
CA THR A 148 -3.64 13.88 -1.96
C THR A 148 -4.59 13.58 -0.80
N MET A 149 -4.85 14.56 0.06
CA MET A 149 -5.81 14.40 1.16
C MET A 149 -7.23 14.10 0.66
N GLU A 150 -7.63 14.71 -0.45
CA GLU A 150 -8.92 14.48 -1.11
C GLU A 150 -9.11 13.00 -1.47
N GLN A 151 -8.12 12.38 -2.14
CA GLN A 151 -8.17 10.96 -2.51
C GLN A 151 -8.27 10.03 -1.29
N ILE A 152 -7.65 10.40 -0.17
CA ILE A 152 -7.72 9.60 1.06
C ILE A 152 -9.12 9.74 1.69
N SER A 153 -9.65 10.95 1.78
CA SER A 153 -10.99 11.21 2.29
C SER A 153 -12.06 10.49 1.47
N GLU A 154 -12.00 10.58 0.14
CA GLU A 154 -12.90 9.84 -0.76
C GLU A 154 -12.85 8.33 -0.50
N LYS A 155 -11.67 7.76 -0.30
CA LYS A 155 -11.54 6.33 -0.01
C LYS A 155 -12.07 5.91 1.36
N ILE A 156 -11.95 6.78 2.36
CA ILE A 156 -12.54 6.55 3.68
C ILE A 156 -14.07 6.54 3.56
N ASN A 157 -14.62 7.56 2.89
CA ASN A 157 -16.07 7.68 2.69
C ASN A 157 -16.63 6.53 1.83
N LEU A 158 -15.89 6.07 0.82
CA LEU A 158 -16.28 4.89 0.02
C LEU A 158 -16.26 3.58 0.82
N GLY A 159 -15.40 3.48 1.84
CA GLY A 159 -15.24 2.27 2.64
C GLY A 159 -16.25 2.16 3.79
N PHE A 160 -16.59 3.29 4.42
CA PHE A 160 -17.42 3.34 5.63
C PHE A 160 -18.78 4.03 5.42
N GLY A 161 -19.03 4.62 4.25
CA GLY A 161 -20.30 5.30 3.93
C GLY A 161 -20.54 6.53 4.80
N ASP A 162 -21.82 6.77 5.09
CA ASP A 162 -22.28 7.93 5.85
C ASP A 162 -22.11 7.78 7.38
N ASP A 163 -21.60 6.64 7.85
CA ASP A 163 -21.40 6.36 9.28
C ASP A 163 -20.19 7.11 9.86
N LEU A 164 -19.28 7.60 9.00
CA LEU A 164 -18.11 8.39 9.40
C LEU A 164 -18.12 9.75 8.73
N ASN A 165 -17.89 10.79 9.54
CA ASN A 165 -17.56 12.12 9.04
C ASN A 165 -16.04 12.29 9.04
N CYS A 166 -15.47 12.65 7.88
CA CYS A 166 -14.05 12.80 7.65
C CYS A 166 -13.74 14.21 7.16
N ILE A 167 -12.98 14.97 7.96
CA ILE A 167 -12.50 16.31 7.59
C ILE A 167 -10.98 16.32 7.54
N PHE A 168 -10.40 17.14 6.68
CA PHE A 168 -8.96 17.22 6.50
C PHE A 168 -8.54 18.67 6.21
N ASN A 169 -7.28 18.99 6.45
CA ASN A 169 -6.70 20.27 6.09
C ASN A 169 -6.04 20.24 4.70
N ASP A 170 -5.75 21.42 4.16
CA ASP A 170 -5.13 21.58 2.84
C ASP A 170 -3.74 20.93 2.77
N ASP A 171 -3.39 20.34 1.61
CA ASP A 171 -2.09 19.70 1.34
C ASP A 171 -0.87 20.65 1.54
N ASN A 172 -1.12 21.97 1.55
CA ASN A 172 -0.10 22.99 1.78
C ASN A 172 0.24 23.21 3.28
N ALA A 173 -0.59 22.72 4.21
CA ALA A 173 -0.36 22.86 5.65
C ALA A 173 0.97 22.25 6.11
N GLU A 174 1.49 22.70 7.26
CA GLU A 174 2.74 22.18 7.81
C GLU A 174 2.63 20.70 8.19
N LYS A 175 1.53 20.35 8.87
CA LYS A 175 1.14 18.98 9.20
C LYS A 175 -0.08 18.60 8.40
N LEU A 176 -0.06 17.42 7.81
CA LEU A 176 -1.23 16.84 7.14
C LEU A 176 -2.08 16.13 8.18
N VAL A 177 -3.26 16.66 8.45
CA VAL A 177 -4.14 16.18 9.52
C VAL A 177 -5.49 15.79 8.95
N LEU A 178 -5.93 14.60 9.32
CA LEU A 178 -7.24 14.05 9.00
C LEU A 178 -7.97 13.72 10.30
N ARG A 179 -9.21 14.18 10.41
CA ARG A 179 -10.06 14.11 11.60
C ARG A 179 -11.31 13.32 11.26
N ILE A 180 -11.50 12.21 11.96
CA ILE A 180 -12.62 11.30 11.75
C ILE A 180 -13.48 11.28 13.00
N ARG A 181 -14.79 11.40 12.81
CA ARG A 181 -15.79 11.23 13.85
C ARG A 181 -16.89 10.30 13.36
N ILE A 182 -17.55 9.62 14.30
CA ILE A 182 -18.69 8.76 14.02
C ILE A 182 -19.94 9.63 13.86
N MET A 183 -20.76 9.32 12.87
CA MET A 183 -22.08 9.89 12.69
C MET A 183 -23.12 8.93 13.26
N ASN A 184 -23.87 9.37 14.26
CA ASN A 184 -24.98 8.59 14.79
C ASN A 184 -26.16 8.68 13.80
N ASN A 185 -26.60 7.54 13.27
CA ASN A 185 -27.85 7.45 12.52
C ASN A 185 -29.02 7.42 13.50
N ASP A 186 -29.90 8.42 13.38
CA ASP A 186 -31.09 8.59 14.22
C ASP A 186 -32.28 7.73 13.73
N ASP A 187 -31.97 6.60 13.08
CA ASP A 187 -32.98 5.62 12.66
C ASP A 187 -33.44 4.83 13.90
N GLY A 188 -34.29 5.48 14.68
CA GLY A 188 -35.34 4.91 15.53
C GLY A 188 -35.03 3.61 16.27
N LYS A 189 -34.42 3.71 17.44
CA LYS A 189 -34.66 2.77 18.55
C LYS A 189 -34.94 3.50 19.86
N PHE A 190 -36.03 4.27 19.88
CA PHE A 190 -36.84 4.45 21.08
C PHE A 190 -37.91 3.36 21.10
N GLN A 191 -37.51 2.12 21.36
CA GLN A 191 -38.37 1.02 21.84
C GLN A 191 -37.48 -0.17 22.18
N ASP A 192 -37.01 -0.17 23.43
CA ASP A 192 -36.99 -1.31 24.36
C ASP A 192 -35.86 -1.09 25.37
N GLU A 193 -36.26 -0.80 26.61
CA GLU A 193 -35.40 -0.55 27.78
C GLU A 193 -34.60 -1.80 28.23
N GLU A 194 -34.56 -2.88 27.42
CA GLU A 194 -33.85 -4.13 27.70
C GLU A 194 -32.66 -4.44 26.75
N GLU A 195 -32.42 -3.65 25.69
CA GLU A 195 -31.24 -3.82 24.78
C GLU A 195 -30.02 -2.97 25.21
N GLN A 196 -29.85 -2.69 26.51
CA GLN A 196 -28.71 -1.90 27.03
C GLN A 196 -27.39 -2.69 27.13
N LEU A 197 -27.32 -3.91 26.61
CA LEU A 197 -26.20 -4.82 26.91
C LEU A 197 -25.05 -4.89 25.91
N ASP A 198 -25.06 -4.23 24.75
CA ASP A 198 -23.89 -4.23 23.86
C ASP A 198 -23.83 -2.99 22.92
N LYS A 199 -24.08 -1.77 23.44
CA LYS A 199 -23.53 -0.59 22.76
C LYS A 199 -22.03 -0.57 23.08
N MET A 200 -21.23 -1.13 22.19
CA MET A 200 -19.78 -1.05 22.24
C MET A 200 -19.40 0.42 22.51
N ASP A 201 -18.67 0.69 23.59
CA ASP A 201 -18.33 2.06 23.97
C ASP A 201 -17.65 2.75 22.76
N ASP A 202 -18.06 4.00 22.47
CA ASP A 202 -17.61 4.76 21.30
C ASP A 202 -16.08 4.80 21.16
N ASP A 203 -15.35 4.80 22.29
CA ASP A 203 -13.88 4.78 22.31
C ASP A 203 -13.32 3.42 21.86
N VAL A 204 -13.93 2.31 22.30
CA VAL A 204 -13.60 0.95 21.84
C VAL A 204 -13.90 0.82 20.34
N PHE A 205 -15.00 1.43 19.86
CA PHE A 205 -15.35 1.45 18.45
C PHE A 205 -14.33 2.23 17.61
N LEU A 206 -13.90 3.40 18.06
CA LEU A 206 -12.83 4.16 17.39
C LEU A 206 -11.51 3.40 17.36
N ARG A 207 -11.16 2.66 18.42
CA ARG A 207 -9.95 1.81 18.43
C ARG A 207 -10.04 0.69 17.40
N CYS A 208 -11.22 0.09 17.24
CA CYS A 208 -11.46 -0.93 16.24
C CYS A 208 -11.34 -0.36 14.82
N ILE A 209 -11.95 0.80 14.58
CA ILE A 209 -11.84 1.54 13.30
C ILE A 209 -10.39 1.91 13.02
N GLU A 210 -9.67 2.46 14.00
CA GLU A 210 -8.25 2.81 13.88
C GLU A 210 -7.43 1.59 13.41
N ALA A 211 -7.59 0.45 14.09
CA ALA A 211 -6.86 -0.77 13.77
C ALA A 211 -7.21 -1.31 12.37
N ASN A 212 -8.49 -1.39 12.04
CA ASN A 212 -8.97 -1.88 10.75
C ASN A 212 -8.52 -0.96 9.61
N MET A 213 -8.78 0.34 9.74
CA MET A 213 -8.46 1.33 8.71
C MET A 213 -6.96 1.42 8.42
N LEU A 214 -6.10 1.35 9.43
CA LEU A 214 -4.66 1.36 9.20
C LEU A 214 -4.19 0.12 8.42
N THR A 215 -4.80 -1.04 8.66
CA THR A 215 -4.29 -2.33 8.17
C THR A 215 -4.90 -2.73 6.83
N ASP A 216 -6.22 -2.60 6.70
CA ASP A 216 -6.99 -3.18 5.60
C ASP A 216 -7.35 -2.14 4.52
N MET A 217 -7.39 -0.84 4.89
CA MET A 217 -7.67 0.21 3.92
C MET A 217 -6.53 0.39 2.92
N THR A 218 -6.80 -0.02 1.68
CA THR A 218 -5.87 0.12 0.56
C THR A 218 -6.08 1.46 -0.14
N LEU A 219 -5.10 2.36 -0.06
CA LEU A 219 -5.13 3.66 -0.73
C LEU A 219 -4.81 3.55 -2.22
N GLN A 220 -3.85 2.72 -2.60
CA GLN A 220 -3.55 2.41 -4.01
C GLN A 220 -2.74 1.11 -4.11
N GLY A 221 -2.63 0.57 -5.32
CA GLY A 221 -1.84 -0.63 -5.58
C GLY A 221 -2.62 -1.94 -5.54
N ILE A 222 -1.91 -3.02 -5.79
CA ILE A 222 -2.42 -4.38 -5.79
C ILE A 222 -1.91 -5.07 -4.53
N GLU A 223 -2.80 -5.60 -3.68
CA GLU A 223 -2.48 -6.16 -2.36
C GLU A 223 -1.33 -7.19 -2.36
N ALA A 224 -1.26 -8.03 -3.39
CA ALA A 224 -0.19 -9.02 -3.54
C ALA A 224 1.20 -8.42 -3.86
N ILE A 225 1.28 -7.15 -4.25
CA ILE A 225 2.50 -6.45 -4.65
C ILE A 225 2.95 -5.54 -3.52
N SER A 226 3.79 -6.08 -2.63
CA SER A 226 4.26 -5.38 -1.43
C SER A 226 5.20 -4.21 -1.70
N LYS A 227 6.06 -4.34 -2.72
CA LYS A 227 7.08 -3.33 -3.07
C LYS A 227 7.45 -3.39 -4.54
N VAL A 228 7.64 -2.23 -5.15
CA VAL A 228 8.04 -2.08 -6.55
C VAL A 228 9.36 -1.30 -6.61
N TYR A 229 10.21 -1.66 -7.56
CA TYR A 229 11.49 -0.99 -7.79
C TYR A 229 11.60 -0.64 -9.27
N MET A 230 11.94 0.62 -9.56
CA MET A 230 12.35 1.05 -10.89
C MET A 230 13.84 0.79 -11.07
N ASN A 231 14.21 0.29 -12.24
CA ASN A 231 15.61 0.11 -12.62
C ASN A 231 15.76 0.32 -14.12
N LEU A 232 16.86 0.92 -14.54
CA LEU A 232 17.28 0.92 -15.93
C LEU A 232 17.99 -0.41 -16.23
N PRO A 233 17.64 -1.10 -17.33
CA PRO A 233 18.28 -2.37 -17.68
C PRO A 233 19.72 -2.12 -18.12
N ASN A 234 20.69 -2.55 -17.29
CA ASN A 234 22.11 -2.47 -17.62
C ASN A 234 22.57 -3.60 -18.55
N GLU A 235 21.90 -4.75 -18.48
CA GLU A 235 22.20 -5.93 -19.29
C GLU A 235 21.40 -5.93 -20.60
N ASP A 236 22.03 -6.30 -21.71
CA ASP A 236 21.42 -6.23 -23.04
C ASP A 236 20.23 -7.18 -23.21
N ASN A 237 20.22 -8.31 -22.50
CA ASN A 237 19.10 -9.27 -22.48
C ASN A 237 17.81 -8.70 -21.86
N LYS A 238 17.89 -7.58 -21.14
CA LYS A 238 16.76 -6.87 -20.54
C LYS A 238 16.41 -5.58 -21.27
N LYS A 239 17.17 -5.23 -22.32
CA LYS A 239 16.86 -4.09 -23.19
C LYS A 239 15.88 -4.53 -24.28
N ARG A 240 15.00 -3.61 -24.66
CA ARG A 240 14.12 -3.83 -25.81
C ARG A 240 14.95 -3.66 -27.08
N VAL A 241 15.16 -4.75 -27.81
CA VAL A 241 15.79 -4.72 -29.13
C VAL A 241 14.73 -4.30 -30.16
N THR A 242 15.08 -3.34 -31.02
CA THR A 242 14.20 -2.87 -32.10
C THR A 242 15.01 -2.76 -33.36
N ILE A 243 14.52 -3.36 -34.45
CA ILE A 243 15.17 -3.28 -35.75
C ILE A 243 14.80 -1.94 -36.39
N THR A 244 15.80 -1.14 -36.77
CA THR A 244 15.60 0.12 -37.49
C THR A 244 15.20 -0.11 -38.94
N GLU A 245 14.71 0.91 -39.64
CA GLU A 245 14.39 0.80 -41.08
C GLU A 245 15.60 0.42 -41.94
N GLU A 246 16.82 0.67 -41.43
CA GLU A 246 18.10 0.31 -42.05
C GLU A 246 18.57 -1.12 -41.70
N GLY A 247 17.83 -1.83 -40.83
CA GLY A 247 18.13 -3.20 -40.44
C GLY A 247 19.12 -3.35 -39.28
N GLU A 248 19.44 -2.27 -38.57
CA GLU A 248 20.30 -2.28 -37.38
C GLU A 248 19.50 -2.67 -36.13
N PHE A 249 20.16 -3.26 -35.10
CA PHE A 249 19.52 -3.80 -33.88
C PHE A 249 19.98 -3.13 -32.58
#